data_AF-A0A2N5EI18-F1
#
_entry.id   AF-A0A2N5EI18-F1
#
_cell.length_a   1.000
_cell.length_b   1.000
_cell.length_c   1.000
_cell.angle_alpha   90.00
_cell.angle_beta   90.00
_cell.angle_gamma   90.00
#
_symmetry.space_group_name_H-M   'P 1'
#
loop_
_entity.id
_entity.type
_entity.pdbx_description
1 polymer ?
#
loop_
_entity_poly.entity_id
_entity_poly.type
_entity_poly.pdbx_seq_one_letter_code
_entity_poly.pdbx_strand_id
1 'polypeptide(L)'
;MTDQFSQADNTLDALGLRCPEPVMMVRKAVRHMEEGQTLLIIADDPATTRDIPGFCRFMEHTLLASDTENLPYRYLLRKGVA
;
A
#
# COMPACT_ATOMS: atom_id res chain seq x y z
N MET A 1 10.99 0.23 -19.48
CA MET A 1 9.80 0.52 -18.66
C MET A 1 9.95 -0.29 -17.39
N THR A 2 10.37 0.34 -16.30
CA THR A 2 10.63 -0.33 -15.03
C THR A 2 9.32 -0.30 -14.25
N ASP A 3 8.61 -1.43 -14.17
CA ASP A 3 7.44 -1.56 -13.30
C ASP A 3 7.91 -1.35 -11.85
N GLN A 4 7.67 -0.17 -11.29
CA GLN A 4 8.02 0.13 -9.90
C GLN A 4 7.34 -0.84 -8.92
N PHE A 5 6.21 -1.42 -9.31
CA PHE A 5 5.45 -2.39 -8.53
C PHE A 5 6.09 -3.80 -8.51
N SER A 6 6.96 -4.14 -9.46
CA SER A 6 7.56 -5.49 -9.58
C SER A 6 8.71 -5.74 -8.61
N GLN A 7 9.22 -4.69 -7.93
CA GLN A 7 10.33 -4.80 -6.97
C GLN A 7 9.87 -4.66 -5.52
N ALA A 8 8.60 -4.92 -5.22
CA ALA A 8 8.12 -4.87 -3.84
C ALA A 8 8.62 -6.07 -3.02
N ASP A 9 9.13 -5.82 -1.82
CA ASP A 9 9.60 -6.87 -0.91
C ASP A 9 8.43 -7.71 -0.38
N ASN A 10 7.29 -7.07 -0.14
CA ASN A 10 6.07 -7.69 0.34
C ASN A 10 4.91 -7.32 -0.58
N THR A 11 3.94 -8.22 -0.73
CA THR A 11 2.70 -7.96 -1.46
C THR A 11 1.50 -8.32 -0.59
N LEU A 12 0.51 -7.44 -0.56
CA LEU A 12 -0.74 -7.59 0.16
C LEU A 12 -1.90 -7.54 -0.83
N ASP A 13 -2.62 -8.66 -0.94
CA ASP A 13 -3.86 -8.75 -1.67
C ASP A 13 -5.03 -8.38 -0.74
N ALA A 14 -5.72 -7.30 -1.08
CA ALA A 14 -6.90 -6.78 -0.40
C ALA A 14 -8.10 -6.67 -1.37
N LEU A 15 -8.10 -7.45 -2.45
CA LEU A 15 -9.23 -7.51 -3.39
C LEU A 15 -10.49 -8.06 -2.71
N GLY A 16 -11.62 -7.41 -2.94
CA GLY A 16 -12.91 -7.77 -2.35
C GLY A 16 -13.08 -7.33 -0.90
N LEU A 17 -12.02 -6.84 -0.25
CA LEU A 17 -12.11 -6.23 1.08
C LEU A 17 -12.67 -4.81 0.97
N ARG A 18 -13.36 -4.35 2.02
CA ARG A 18 -13.94 -3.01 2.08
C ARG A 18 -13.45 -2.28 3.33
N CYS A 19 -13.39 -0.95 3.27
CA CYS A 19 -13.01 -0.13 4.41
C CYS A 19 -13.79 -0.55 5.69
N PRO A 20 -13.12 -0.82 6.83
CA PRO A 20 -11.71 -0.52 7.16
C PRO A 20 -10.71 -1.68 6.98
N GLU A 21 -11.11 -2.83 6.43
CA GLU A 21 -10.30 -4.05 6.40
C GLU A 21 -8.95 -3.89 5.66
N PRO A 22 -8.86 -3.27 4.47
CA PRO A 22 -7.59 -3.10 3.76
C PRO A 22 -6.56 -2.35 4.60
N VAL A 23 -6.96 -1.26 5.25
CA VAL A 23 -6.06 -0.43 6.08
C VAL A 23 -5.55 -1.21 7.29
N MET A 24 -6.42 -2.02 7.91
CA MET A 24 -6.02 -2.88 9.03
C MET A 24 -4.98 -3.93 8.59
N MET A 25 -5.18 -4.53 7.42
CA MET A 25 -4.23 -5.48 6.83
C MET A 25 -2.88 -4.83 6.52
N VAL A 26 -2.89 -3.65 5.90
CA VAL A 26 -1.67 -2.86 5.63
C VAL A 26 -0.93 -2.56 6.92
N ARG A 27 -1.62 -2.08 7.95
CA ARG A 27 -1.03 -1.80 9.26
C ARG A 27 -0.41 -3.05 9.89
N LYS A 28 -1.04 -4.22 9.73
CA LYS A 28 -0.50 -5.50 10.21
C LYS A 28 0.74 -5.90 9.41
N ALA A 29 0.72 -5.79 8.09
CA ALA A 29 1.86 -6.12 7.23
C ALA A 29 3.08 -5.24 7.57
N VAL A 30 2.89 -3.91 7.61
CA VAL A 30 3.96 -2.94 7.89
C VAL A 30 4.58 -3.13 9.27
N ARG A 31 3.81 -3.62 10.26
CA ARG A 31 4.36 -3.98 11.58
C ARG A 31 5.39 -5.11 11.53
N HIS A 32 5.27 -6.05 10.60
CA HIS A 32 6.18 -7.18 10.46
C HIS A 32 7.34 -6.92 9.48
N MET A 33 7.28 -5.81 8.74
CA MET A 33 8.34 -5.41 7.81
C MET A 33 9.51 -4.72 8.53
N GLU A 34 10.67 -4.68 7.89
CA GLU A 34 11.84 -3.90 8.34
C GLU A 34 11.83 -2.49 7.75
N GLU A 35 12.51 -1.54 8.39
CA GLU A 35 12.66 -0.19 7.85
C GLU A 35 13.34 -0.22 6.47
N GLY A 36 12.84 0.59 5.53
CA GLY A 36 13.30 0.59 4.14
C GLY A 36 12.66 -0.44 3.23
N GLN A 37 11.97 -1.47 3.77
CA GLN A 37 11.23 -2.43 2.94
C GLN A 37 10.00 -1.82 2.29
N THR A 38 9.62 -2.41 1.16
CA THR A 38 8.50 -2.00 0.32
C THR A 38 7.33 -2.97 0.39
N LEU A 39 6.11 -2.44 0.34
CA LEU A 39 4.86 -3.19 0.35
C LEU A 39 4.01 -2.75 -0.84
N LEU A 40 3.71 -3.70 -1.72
CA LEU A 40 2.71 -3.58 -2.76
C LEU A 40 1.34 -3.95 -2.18
N ILE A 41 0.34 -3.12 -2.42
CA ILE A 41 -1.04 -3.33 -1.96
C ILE A 41 -1.92 -3.34 -3.19
N ILE A 42 -2.73 -4.38 -3.34
CA ILE A 42 -3.67 -4.53 -4.45
C ILE A 42 -5.08 -4.48 -3.87
N ALA A 43 -5.90 -3.53 -4.31
CA ALA A 43 -7.25 -3.33 -3.80
C ALA A 43 -8.22 -2.92 -4.91
N ASP A 44 -9.50 -3.21 -4.76
CA ASP A 44 -10.56 -2.80 -5.69
C ASP A 44 -11.52 -1.75 -5.10
N ASP A 45 -11.37 -1.44 -3.81
CA ASP A 45 -12.22 -0.49 -3.10
C ASP A 45 -11.76 0.97 -3.35
N PRO A 46 -12.63 1.85 -3.88
CA PRO A 46 -12.30 3.27 -4.08
C PRO A 46 -11.97 4.01 -2.78
N ALA A 47 -12.39 3.53 -1.61
CA ALA A 47 -12.00 4.15 -0.34
C ALA A 47 -10.48 4.11 -0.10
N THR A 48 -9.80 3.07 -0.60
CA THR A 48 -8.34 2.91 -0.46
C THR A 48 -7.55 4.05 -1.09
N THR A 49 -8.10 4.71 -2.12
CA THR A 49 -7.47 5.85 -2.81
C THR A 49 -7.19 7.03 -1.85
N ARG A 50 -8.01 7.19 -0.81
CA ARG A 50 -7.84 8.23 0.23
C ARG A 50 -7.21 7.67 1.49
N ASP A 51 -7.59 6.45 1.86
CA ASP A 51 -7.15 5.84 3.11
C ASP A 51 -5.66 5.45 3.09
N ILE A 52 -5.15 4.94 1.96
CA ILE A 52 -3.74 4.52 1.83
C ILE A 52 -2.78 5.73 1.93
N PRO A 53 -2.96 6.83 1.15
CA PRO A 53 -2.10 8.00 1.30
C PRO A 53 -2.21 8.63 2.70
N GLY A 54 -3.42 8.65 3.27
CA GLY A 54 -3.65 9.10 4.64
C GLY A 54 -2.85 8.27 5.64
N PHE A 55 -2.97 6.95 5.57
CA PHE A 55 -2.22 6.01 6.40
C PHE A 55 -0.71 6.22 6.29
N CYS A 56 -0.17 6.35 5.08
CA CYS A 56 1.25 6.63 4.88
C CYS A 56 1.68 7.94 5.56
N ARG A 57 0.88 8.99 5.45
CA ARG A 57 1.17 10.30 6.06
C ARG A 57 1.08 10.27 7.59
N PHE A 58 0.10 9.56 8.15
CA PHE A 58 -0.10 9.47 9.60
C PHE A 58 0.92 8.56 10.29
N MET A 59 1.37 7.50 9.62
CA MET A 59 2.31 6.52 10.18
C MET A 59 3.77 6.80 9.78
N GLU A 60 4.05 7.96 9.16
CA GLU A 60 5.39 8.37 8.74
C GLU A 60 6.04 7.33 7.80
N HIS A 61 5.30 6.96 6.76
CA HIS A 61 5.74 6.06 5.69
C HIS A 61 5.73 6.79 4.35
N THR A 62 6.57 6.31 3.44
CA THR A 62 6.72 6.93 2.12
C THR A 62 5.84 6.21 1.11
N LEU A 63 4.88 6.89 0.50
CA LEU A 63 4.16 6.35 -0.66
C LEU A 63 5.05 6.56 -1.90
N LEU A 64 5.54 5.47 -2.49
CA LEU A 64 6.42 5.51 -3.66
C LEU A 64 5.64 5.65 -4.96
N ALA A 65 4.56 4.89 -5.09
CA ALA A 65 3.72 4.88 -6.28
C ALA A 65 2.28 4.52 -5.94
N SER A 66 1.33 5.02 -6.73
CA SER A 66 -0.08 4.65 -6.65
C SER A 66 -0.68 4.65 -8.05
N ASP A 67 -1.28 3.53 -8.43
CA ASP A 67 -2.07 3.36 -9.63
C ASP A 67 -3.53 3.20 -9.22
N THR A 68 -4.29 4.27 -9.38
CA THR A 68 -5.72 4.32 -9.08
C THR A 68 -6.57 4.59 -10.32
N GLU A 69 -5.97 4.56 -11.51
CA GLU A 69 -6.68 4.87 -12.76
C GLU A 69 -7.52 3.68 -13.24
N ASN A 70 -7.01 2.45 -13.00
CA ASN A 70 -7.67 1.22 -13.40
C ASN A 70 -7.78 0.24 -12.23
N LEU A 71 -8.86 -0.54 -12.24
CA LEU A 71 -9.01 -1.66 -11.30
C LEU A 71 -8.19 -2.87 -11.78
N PRO A 72 -7.50 -3.60 -10.89
CA PRO A 72 -7.40 -3.32 -9.46
C PRO A 72 -6.38 -2.22 -9.15
N TYR A 73 -6.69 -1.36 -8.19
CA TYR A 73 -5.80 -0.32 -7.70
C TYR A 73 -4.55 -0.92 -7.07
N ARG A 74 -3.42 -0.25 -7.28
CA ARG A 74 -2.11 -0.69 -6.75
C ARG A 74 -1.45 0.44 -6.00
N TYR A 75 -0.88 0.15 -4.84
CA TYR A 75 -0.13 1.12 -4.05
C TYR A 75 1.19 0.51 -3.65
N LEU A 76 2.28 1.24 -3.87
CA LEU A 76 3.60 0.87 -3.41
C LEU A 76 4.01 1.82 -2.30
N LEU A 77 4.13 1.31 -1.09
CA LEU A 77 4.66 2.07 0.04
C LEU A 77 6.00 1.51 0.49
N ARG A 78 6.80 2.37 1.10
CA ARG A 78 8.03 2.01 1.79
C ARG A 78 7.89 2.32 3.28
N LYS A 79 8.25 1.36 4.11
CA LYS A 79 8.27 1.54 5.56
C LYS A 79 9.37 2.53 5.95
N GLY A 80 8.98 3.54 6.72
CA GLY A 80 9.86 4.61 7.19
C GLY A 80 9.80 5.88 6.33
N VAL A 81 10.33 6.95 6.91
CA VAL A 81 10.49 8.25 6.26
C VAL A 81 11.76 8.18 5.41
N ALA A 82 11.67 8.63 4.17
CA ALA A 82 12.81 8.75 3.26
C ALA A 82 13.88 9.72 3.75
#